data_AF-A0A9D0SLC1-F1
#
_entry.id   AF-A0A9D0SLC1-F1
#
_cell.length_a   1.000
_cell.length_b   1.000
_cell.length_c   1.000
_cell.angle_alpha   90.00
_cell.angle_beta   90.00
_cell.angle_gamma   90.00
#
_symmetry.space_group_name_H-M   'P 1'
#
loop_
_entity.id
_entity.type
_entity.pdbx_description
1 polymer ?
#
loop_
_entity_poly.entity_id
_entity_poly.type
_entity_poly.pdbx_seq_one_letter_code
_entity_poly.pdbx_strand_id
1 'polypeptide(L)'
;MRKTVYLGSVPVGGGHRIVVQSMTNTKTEDVEATVSQIARLEKSGCEVVRVAVPHETAARALQAILERVAVPLVADIHFDWRLAVAALESGVQGLRLNPGNMKEPEGIRRVVEEAGKRDVPIRVGVNAGSVDRKKFSHLTPEAMVESALFHIRILEEMGFNKIKVSLKSHDIPLTVESYRLFASVRDYPLHAGITEAGFGSSGLIRSAAGLGILLNEGLADTIRISLTGDPVEEVKAAYALLDALNMRRRGVTLISCPTCGR
;
A
#
# COMPACT_ATOMS: atom_id res chain seq x y z
N MET A 1 10.27 14.08 -11.17
CA MET A 1 8.84 14.05 -10.76
C MET A 1 8.34 12.64 -11.02
N ARG A 2 7.57 12.02 -10.12
CA ARG A 2 7.08 10.64 -10.31
C ARG A 2 5.92 10.58 -11.28
N LYS A 3 5.68 9.42 -11.89
CA LYS A 3 4.48 9.13 -12.68
C LYS A 3 3.21 9.28 -11.84
N THR A 4 2.05 9.30 -12.49
CA THR A 4 0.75 9.21 -11.83
C THR A 4 0.09 7.87 -12.16
N VAL A 5 -0.48 7.21 -11.16
CA VAL A 5 -1.42 6.10 -11.35
C VAL A 5 -2.75 6.45 -10.70
N TYR A 6 -3.84 5.89 -11.23
CA TYR A 6 -5.19 6.12 -10.72
C TYR A 6 -5.72 4.85 -10.06
N LEU A 7 -6.22 4.98 -8.83
CA LEU A 7 -6.97 3.95 -8.14
C LEU A 7 -8.44 4.36 -8.22
N GLY A 8 -9.12 3.94 -9.28
CA GLY A 8 -10.42 4.51 -9.63
C GLY A 8 -10.26 5.99 -9.96
N SER A 9 -10.95 6.87 -9.24
CA SER A 9 -10.81 8.33 -9.39
C SER A 9 -9.67 8.94 -8.56
N VAL A 10 -8.96 8.15 -7.74
CA VAL A 10 -7.96 8.67 -6.79
C VAL A 10 -6.56 8.69 -7.42
N PRO A 11 -5.96 9.87 -7.70
CA PRO A 11 -4.62 9.95 -8.25
C PRO A 11 -3.54 9.70 -7.19
N VAL A 12 -2.50 8.96 -7.55
CA VAL A 12 -1.32 8.69 -6.70
C VAL A 12 -0.05 8.95 -7.52
N GLY A 13 0.86 9.77 -6.99
CA GLY A 13 2.08 10.20 -7.68
C GLY A 13 1.95 11.59 -8.29
N GLY A 14 2.82 11.96 -9.23
CA GLY A 14 2.71 13.20 -10.01
C GLY A 14 2.67 14.52 -9.25
N GLY A 15 3.05 14.55 -7.96
CA GLY A 15 2.90 15.73 -7.10
C GLY A 15 1.47 15.96 -6.59
N HIS A 16 0.56 15.00 -6.79
CA HIS A 16 -0.74 15.02 -6.15
C HIS A 16 -0.61 14.90 -4.63
N ARG A 17 -1.67 15.31 -3.93
CA ARG A 17 -1.74 15.23 -2.47
C ARG A 17 -1.49 13.80 -1.96
N ILE A 18 -0.78 13.66 -0.85
CA ILE A 18 -0.48 12.33 -0.27
C ILE A 18 -1.78 11.59 0.08
N VAL A 19 -1.97 10.42 -0.51
CA VAL A 19 -3.19 9.60 -0.32
C VAL A 19 -3.09 8.74 0.93
N VAL A 20 -4.09 8.79 1.82
CA VAL A 20 -4.18 7.95 3.02
C VAL A 20 -4.89 6.64 2.70
N GLN A 21 -4.20 5.50 2.89
CA GLN A 21 -4.78 4.16 2.73
C GLN A 21 -4.81 3.41 4.05
N SER A 22 -5.73 2.45 4.14
CA SER A 22 -5.80 1.47 5.23
C SER A 22 -6.08 0.07 4.66
N MET A 23 -6.13 -0.93 5.52
CA MET A 23 -6.44 -2.32 5.14
C MET A 23 -7.47 -2.89 6.10
N THR A 24 -8.47 -3.60 5.58
CA THR A 24 -9.40 -4.35 6.42
C THR A 24 -8.67 -5.49 7.15
N ASN A 25 -9.19 -5.87 8.31
CA ASN A 25 -8.74 -7.05 9.05
C ASN A 25 -9.86 -8.08 9.27
N THR A 26 -11.04 -7.84 8.68
CA THR A 26 -12.10 -8.84 8.54
C THR A 26 -11.72 -9.89 7.50
N LYS A 27 -12.39 -11.04 7.54
CA LYS A 27 -12.32 -12.01 6.46
C LYS A 27 -13.13 -11.48 5.28
N THR A 28 -12.53 -11.40 4.11
CA THR A 28 -13.17 -10.79 2.92
C THR A 28 -14.43 -11.53 2.48
N GLU A 29 -14.51 -12.85 2.71
CA GLU A 29 -15.72 -13.64 2.46
C GLU A 29 -16.89 -13.28 3.39
N ASP A 30 -16.64 -12.62 4.52
CA ASP A 30 -17.67 -12.00 5.34
C ASP A 30 -17.97 -10.60 4.79
N VAL A 31 -18.89 -10.56 3.82
CA VAL A 31 -19.28 -9.34 3.09
C VAL A 31 -19.81 -8.27 4.04
N GLU A 32 -20.69 -8.64 4.98
CA GLU A 32 -21.29 -7.68 5.91
C GLU A 32 -20.25 -7.06 6.84
N ALA A 33 -19.40 -7.88 7.45
CA ALA A 33 -18.34 -7.36 8.32
C ALA A 33 -17.36 -6.47 7.54
N THR A 34 -16.99 -6.88 6.33
CA THR A 34 -16.04 -6.15 5.48
C THR A 34 -16.61 -4.83 4.98
N VAL A 35 -17.85 -4.79 4.48
CA VAL A 35 -18.54 -3.55 4.08
C VAL A 35 -18.70 -2.61 5.26
N SER A 36 -19.11 -3.12 6.43
CA SER A 36 -19.25 -2.31 7.65
C SER A 36 -17.91 -1.69 8.08
N GLN A 37 -16.82 -2.45 8.03
CA GLN A 37 -15.49 -1.93 8.34
C GLN A 37 -14.99 -0.91 7.30
N ILE A 38 -15.27 -1.12 6.01
CA ILE A 38 -14.95 -0.16 4.94
C ILE A 38 -15.70 1.16 5.18
N ALA A 39 -17.00 1.12 5.49
CA ALA A 39 -17.77 2.33 5.79
C ALA A 39 -17.20 3.11 6.99
N ARG A 40 -16.69 2.41 8.02
CA ARG A 40 -15.99 3.05 9.15
C ARG A 40 -14.68 3.69 8.74
N LEU A 41 -13.91 3.07 7.85
CA LEU A 41 -12.67 3.61 7.27
C LEU A 41 -12.95 4.84 6.40
N GLU A 42 -13.99 4.81 5.57
CA GLU A 42 -14.43 5.95 4.76
C GLU A 42 -14.80 7.14 5.66
N LYS A 43 -15.58 6.89 6.72
CA LYS A 43 -15.97 7.92 7.69
C LYS A 43 -14.75 8.56 8.39
N SER A 44 -13.69 7.80 8.64
CA SER A 44 -12.44 8.33 9.20
C SER A 44 -11.55 9.03 8.17
N GLY A 45 -11.91 8.99 6.88
CA GLY A 45 -11.25 9.70 5.80
C GLY A 45 -10.28 8.86 4.98
N CYS A 46 -10.34 7.54 5.09
CA CYS A 46 -9.57 6.65 4.25
C CYS A 46 -9.93 6.88 2.77
N GLU A 47 -8.92 7.06 1.92
CA GLU A 47 -9.12 7.39 0.50
C GLU A 47 -9.01 6.15 -0.40
N VAL A 48 -8.36 5.08 0.07
CA VAL A 48 -8.26 3.79 -0.62
C VAL A 48 -8.20 2.68 0.42
N VAL A 49 -9.00 1.63 0.26
CA VAL A 49 -9.00 0.49 1.19
C VAL A 49 -8.41 -0.75 0.51
N ARG A 50 -7.52 -1.45 1.22
CA ARG A 50 -7.01 -2.76 0.80
C ARG A 50 -7.78 -3.89 1.49
N VAL A 51 -8.06 -4.96 0.75
CA VAL A 51 -8.68 -6.19 1.26
C VAL A 51 -7.81 -7.40 0.91
N ALA A 52 -7.74 -8.39 1.81
CA ALA A 52 -6.98 -9.62 1.56
C ALA A 52 -7.77 -10.58 0.66
N VAL A 53 -7.13 -11.21 -0.32
CA VAL A 53 -7.79 -12.20 -1.19
C VAL A 53 -6.99 -13.51 -1.15
N PRO A 54 -7.11 -14.29 -0.06
CA PRO A 54 -6.29 -15.48 0.14
C PRO A 54 -6.78 -16.73 -0.63
N HIS A 55 -8.05 -16.76 -1.04
CA HIS A 55 -8.68 -17.91 -1.72
C HIS A 55 -9.89 -17.48 -2.55
N GLU A 56 -10.42 -18.41 -3.34
CA GLU A 56 -11.50 -18.17 -4.30
C GLU A 56 -12.78 -17.59 -3.68
N THR A 57 -13.19 -18.06 -2.48
CA THR A 57 -14.37 -17.52 -1.79
C THR A 57 -14.23 -16.04 -1.45
N ALA A 58 -13.02 -15.59 -1.10
CA ALA A 58 -12.74 -14.18 -0.86
C ALA A 58 -12.77 -13.38 -2.17
N ALA A 59 -12.26 -13.95 -3.26
CA ALA A 59 -12.32 -13.31 -4.58
C ALA A 59 -13.77 -13.13 -5.06
N ARG A 60 -14.62 -14.16 -4.91
CA ARG A 60 -16.06 -14.09 -5.28
C ARG A 60 -16.84 -13.07 -4.45
N ALA A 61 -16.45 -12.84 -3.20
CA ALA A 61 -17.09 -11.86 -2.34
C ALA A 61 -16.83 -10.39 -2.79
N LEU A 62 -15.78 -10.13 -3.58
CA LEU A 62 -15.39 -8.78 -3.99
C LEU A 62 -16.50 -8.05 -4.75
N GLN A 63 -17.23 -8.74 -5.63
CA GLN A 63 -18.31 -8.12 -6.39
C GLN A 63 -19.39 -7.54 -5.46
N ALA A 64 -19.88 -8.34 -4.52
CA ALA A 64 -20.90 -7.91 -3.57
C ALA A 64 -20.42 -6.78 -2.63
N ILE A 65 -19.12 -6.75 -2.32
CA ILE A 65 -18.52 -5.66 -1.54
C ILE A 65 -18.46 -4.38 -2.39
N LEU A 66 -17.96 -4.47 -3.63
CA LEU A 66 -17.79 -3.34 -4.54
C LEU A 66 -19.12 -2.64 -4.88
N GLU A 67 -20.22 -3.39 -4.95
CA GLU A 67 -21.57 -2.82 -5.15
C GLU A 67 -22.06 -1.96 -3.98
N ARG A 68 -21.41 -2.06 -2.81
CA ARG A 68 -21.84 -1.46 -1.54
C ARG A 68 -20.87 -0.45 -0.94
N VAL A 69 -19.74 -0.18 -1.61
CA VAL A 69 -18.71 0.75 -1.12
C VAL A 69 -18.33 1.74 -2.22
N ALA A 70 -17.97 2.97 -1.83
CA ALA A 70 -17.60 4.02 -2.78
C ALA A 70 -16.08 4.18 -2.91
N VAL A 71 -15.34 3.85 -1.84
CA VAL A 71 -13.88 3.94 -1.82
C VAL A 71 -13.24 2.91 -2.75
N PRO A 72 -12.21 3.28 -3.52
CA PRO A 72 -11.46 2.33 -4.34
C PRO A 72 -10.89 1.18 -3.50
N LEU A 73 -11.04 -0.06 -3.99
CA LEU A 73 -10.51 -1.25 -3.37
C LEU A 73 -9.23 -1.74 -4.07
N VAL A 74 -8.26 -2.14 -3.25
CA VAL A 74 -7.04 -2.83 -3.69
C VAL A 74 -7.08 -4.28 -3.21
N ALA A 75 -7.01 -5.23 -4.13
CA ALA A 75 -6.92 -6.65 -3.78
C ALA A 75 -5.47 -7.04 -3.44
N ASP A 76 -5.24 -7.60 -2.25
CA ASP A 76 -3.94 -8.10 -1.80
C ASP A 76 -3.81 -9.60 -2.08
N ILE A 77 -2.92 -9.96 -3.01
CA ILE A 77 -2.76 -11.31 -3.53
C ILE A 77 -1.29 -11.70 -3.51
N HIS A 78 -1.00 -12.91 -3.01
CA HIS A 78 0.38 -13.35 -2.79
C HIS A 78 0.95 -14.27 -3.87
N PHE A 79 0.19 -15.29 -4.30
CA PHE A 79 0.75 -16.41 -5.08
C PHE A 79 -0.08 -16.84 -6.28
N ASP A 80 -1.41 -16.71 -6.22
CA ASP A 80 -2.30 -17.27 -7.22
C ASP A 80 -2.76 -16.19 -8.21
N TRP A 81 -2.33 -16.33 -9.47
CA TRP A 81 -2.69 -15.43 -10.55
C TRP A 81 -4.19 -15.50 -10.90
N ARG A 82 -4.86 -16.63 -10.64
CA ARG A 82 -6.29 -16.82 -10.91
C ARG A 82 -7.13 -15.93 -10.00
N LEU A 83 -6.70 -15.76 -8.75
CA LEU A 83 -7.33 -14.82 -7.82
C LEU A 83 -7.16 -13.37 -8.29
N ALA A 84 -6.03 -13.04 -8.94
CA ALA A 84 -5.80 -11.69 -9.46
C ALA A 84 -6.70 -11.40 -10.67
N VAL A 85 -6.85 -12.37 -11.58
CA VAL A 85 -7.81 -12.26 -12.68
C VAL A 85 -9.24 -12.12 -12.14
N ALA A 86 -9.66 -12.97 -11.20
CA ALA A 86 -11.00 -12.90 -10.62
C ALA A 86 -11.27 -11.56 -9.90
N ALA A 87 -10.27 -11.01 -9.21
CA ALA A 87 -10.39 -9.69 -8.57
C ALA A 87 -10.55 -8.57 -9.61
N LEU A 88 -9.77 -8.59 -10.69
CA LEU A 88 -9.91 -7.66 -11.81
C LEU A 88 -11.28 -7.76 -12.48
N GLU A 89 -11.77 -8.99 -12.70
CA GLU A 89 -13.10 -9.26 -13.25
C GLU A 89 -14.21 -8.70 -12.37
N SER A 90 -14.04 -8.79 -11.05
CA SER A 90 -14.97 -8.21 -10.06
C SER A 90 -14.99 -6.67 -10.06
N GLY A 91 -13.97 -6.02 -10.61
CA GLY A 91 -13.91 -4.57 -10.76
C GLY A 91 -13.07 -3.83 -9.70
N VAL A 92 -12.09 -4.48 -9.06
CA VAL A 92 -11.18 -3.79 -8.14
C VAL A 92 -10.36 -2.71 -8.84
N GLN A 93 -10.06 -1.63 -8.13
CA GLN A 93 -9.36 -0.46 -8.66
C GLN A 93 -7.83 -0.52 -8.48
N GLY A 94 -7.30 -1.58 -7.88
CA GLY A 94 -5.87 -1.82 -7.79
C GLY A 94 -5.56 -3.25 -7.40
N LEU A 95 -4.38 -3.72 -7.78
CA LEU A 95 -3.81 -4.96 -7.28
C LEU A 95 -2.59 -4.68 -6.41
N ARG A 96 -2.35 -5.54 -5.41
CA ARG A 96 -1.03 -5.72 -4.82
C ARG A 96 -0.64 -7.17 -5.05
N LEU A 97 0.44 -7.36 -5.80
CA LEU A 97 1.07 -8.67 -5.99
C LEU A 97 2.57 -8.52 -6.25
N ASN A 98 3.30 -9.62 -6.09
CA ASN A 98 4.71 -9.72 -6.47
C ASN A 98 4.80 -10.77 -7.59
N PRO A 99 4.97 -10.39 -8.88
CA PRO A 99 4.89 -11.30 -10.02
C PRO A 99 5.83 -12.50 -9.90
N GLY A 100 7.03 -12.30 -9.36
CA GLY A 100 8.02 -13.37 -9.21
C GLY A 100 7.66 -14.45 -8.18
N ASN A 101 6.58 -14.25 -7.41
CA ASN A 101 6.05 -15.29 -6.52
C ASN A 101 5.05 -16.22 -7.22
N MET A 102 4.61 -15.86 -8.43
CA MET A 102 3.64 -16.66 -9.21
C MET A 102 4.39 -17.69 -10.04
N LYS A 103 4.00 -18.97 -9.91
CA LYS A 103 4.73 -20.10 -10.51
C LYS A 103 4.59 -20.21 -12.03
N GLU A 104 3.56 -19.58 -12.60
CA GLU A 104 3.17 -19.74 -14.00
C GLU A 104 3.32 -18.40 -14.75
N PRO A 105 4.37 -18.23 -15.59
CA PRO A 105 4.58 -16.99 -16.35
C PRO A 105 3.40 -16.61 -17.24
N GLU A 106 2.71 -17.60 -17.82
CA GLU A 106 1.50 -17.39 -18.61
C GLU A 106 0.38 -16.76 -17.78
N GLY A 107 0.25 -17.18 -16.51
CA GLY A 107 -0.71 -16.61 -15.58
C GLY A 107 -0.45 -15.13 -15.32
N ILE A 108 0.83 -14.73 -15.19
CA ILE A 108 1.22 -13.32 -15.04
C ILE A 108 0.85 -12.51 -16.28
N ARG A 109 1.07 -13.05 -17.49
CA ARG A 109 0.68 -12.40 -18.74
C ARG A 109 -0.83 -12.12 -18.76
N ARG A 110 -1.66 -13.10 -18.37
CA ARG A 110 -3.12 -12.90 -18.27
C ARG A 110 -3.50 -11.80 -17.28
N VAL A 111 -2.83 -11.74 -16.12
CA VAL A 111 -3.04 -10.67 -15.13
C VAL A 111 -2.69 -9.31 -15.72
N VAL A 112 -1.57 -9.20 -16.43
CA VAL A 112 -1.13 -7.96 -17.09
C VAL A 112 -2.11 -7.51 -18.17
N GLU A 113 -2.56 -8.43 -19.01
CA GLU A 113 -3.56 -8.15 -20.06
C GLU A 113 -4.88 -7.66 -19.46
N GLU A 114 -5.41 -8.35 -18.45
CA GLU A 114 -6.65 -7.95 -17.80
C GLU A 114 -6.52 -6.63 -17.03
N ALA A 115 -5.41 -6.41 -16.34
CA ALA A 115 -5.12 -5.14 -15.67
C ALA A 115 -5.01 -3.99 -16.68
N GLY A 116 -4.37 -4.23 -17.84
CA GLY A 116 -4.25 -3.27 -18.92
C GLY A 116 -5.59 -2.90 -19.53
N LYS A 117 -6.44 -3.88 -19.87
CA LYS A 117 -7.79 -3.68 -20.42
C LYS A 117 -8.69 -2.84 -19.50
N ARG A 118 -8.52 -3.01 -18.18
CA ARG A 118 -9.37 -2.37 -17.15
C ARG A 118 -8.76 -1.10 -16.56
N ASP A 119 -7.59 -0.70 -17.04
CA ASP A 119 -6.84 0.44 -16.49
C ASP A 119 -6.57 0.34 -14.98
N VAL A 120 -6.22 -0.86 -14.50
CA VAL A 120 -5.98 -1.13 -13.08
C VAL A 120 -4.48 -1.17 -12.79
N PRO A 121 -3.93 -0.32 -11.90
CA PRO A 121 -2.52 -0.36 -11.58
C PRO A 121 -2.15 -1.53 -10.66
N ILE A 122 -0.90 -1.96 -10.76
CA ILE A 122 -0.33 -3.02 -9.93
C ILE A 122 0.67 -2.41 -8.94
N ARG A 123 0.49 -2.71 -7.65
CA ARG A 123 1.49 -2.43 -6.62
C ARG A 123 2.43 -3.62 -6.45
N VAL A 124 3.70 -3.44 -6.80
CA VAL A 124 4.79 -4.32 -6.40
C VAL A 124 5.19 -3.98 -4.97
N GLY A 125 5.08 -4.93 -4.04
CA GLY A 125 5.26 -4.68 -2.62
C GLY A 125 6.23 -5.66 -1.97
N VAL A 126 7.49 -5.24 -1.87
CA VAL A 126 8.57 -6.00 -1.22
C VAL A 126 8.62 -5.66 0.26
N ASN A 127 8.54 -6.71 1.08
CA ASN A 127 8.80 -6.62 2.51
C ASN A 127 10.15 -7.26 2.81
N ALA A 128 10.81 -6.83 3.88
CA ALA A 128 12.05 -7.43 4.39
C ALA A 128 11.99 -8.97 4.48
N GLY A 129 10.86 -9.50 4.96
CA GLY A 129 10.63 -10.95 5.09
C GLY A 129 10.46 -11.70 3.77
N SER A 130 10.21 -11.01 2.65
CA SER A 130 10.03 -11.63 1.33
C SER A 130 11.27 -11.58 0.44
N VAL A 131 12.37 -10.96 0.89
CA VAL A 131 13.62 -10.91 0.14
C VAL A 131 14.25 -12.31 0.10
N ASP A 132 14.67 -12.75 -1.09
CA ASP A 132 15.29 -14.07 -1.26
C ASP A 132 16.65 -14.14 -0.57
N ARG A 133 16.67 -14.84 0.58
CA ARG A 133 17.87 -15.04 1.40
C ARG A 133 18.93 -15.93 0.74
N LYS A 134 18.59 -16.69 -0.32
CA LYS A 134 19.58 -17.44 -1.09
C LYS A 134 20.39 -16.50 -1.99
N LYS A 135 19.75 -15.44 -2.49
CA LYS A 135 20.39 -14.42 -3.34
C LYS A 135 21.12 -13.35 -2.50
N PHE A 136 20.60 -13.03 -1.31
CA PHE A 136 21.18 -12.03 -0.43
C PHE A 136 21.42 -12.60 0.97
N SER A 137 22.69 -12.72 1.35
CA SER A 137 23.08 -13.21 2.69
C SER A 137 22.65 -12.26 3.81
N HIS A 138 22.57 -10.96 3.51
CA HIS A 138 22.15 -9.92 4.43
C HIS A 138 21.05 -9.08 3.83
N LEU A 139 20.17 -8.57 4.70
CA LEU A 139 19.13 -7.65 4.30
C LEU A 139 19.73 -6.24 4.22
N THR A 140 19.91 -5.73 3.01
CA THR A 140 20.43 -4.38 2.73
C THR A 140 19.44 -3.58 1.87
N PRO A 141 19.60 -2.24 1.78
CA PRO A 141 18.81 -1.43 0.85
C PRO A 141 18.89 -1.94 -0.60
N GLU A 142 20.06 -2.36 -1.05
CA GLU A 142 20.28 -2.90 -2.39
C GLU A 142 19.52 -4.19 -2.60
N ALA A 143 19.48 -5.08 -1.60
CA ALA A 143 18.71 -6.32 -1.67
C ALA A 143 17.20 -6.06 -1.79
N MET A 144 16.69 -5.10 -1.02
CA MET A 144 15.29 -4.66 -1.09
C MET A 144 14.95 -4.09 -2.47
N VAL A 145 15.79 -3.20 -3.00
CA VAL A 145 15.59 -2.55 -4.29
C VAL A 145 15.72 -3.55 -5.45
N GLU A 146 16.73 -4.42 -5.45
CA GLU A 146 16.93 -5.43 -6.48
C GLU A 146 15.77 -6.44 -6.51
N SER A 147 15.21 -6.79 -5.36
CA SER A 147 13.97 -7.60 -5.28
C SER A 147 12.79 -6.88 -5.93
N ALA A 148 12.61 -5.59 -5.68
CA ALA A 148 11.54 -4.82 -6.32
C ALA A 148 11.76 -4.68 -7.83
N LEU A 149 12.99 -4.38 -8.26
CA LEU A 149 13.34 -4.27 -9.68
C LEU A 149 13.17 -5.58 -10.43
N PHE A 150 13.48 -6.73 -9.80
CA PHE A 150 13.18 -8.04 -10.37
C PHE A 150 11.69 -8.19 -10.71
N HIS A 151 10.81 -7.88 -9.76
CA HIS A 151 9.36 -7.94 -9.97
C HIS A 151 8.84 -6.91 -10.99
N ILE A 152 9.41 -5.70 -10.99
CA ILE A 152 9.07 -4.65 -11.94
C ILE A 152 9.47 -5.03 -13.36
N ARG A 153 10.67 -5.60 -13.56
CA ARG A 153 11.15 -6.05 -14.88
C ARG A 153 10.19 -7.03 -15.54
N ILE A 154 9.62 -7.98 -14.79
CA ILE A 154 8.63 -8.93 -15.31
C ILE A 154 7.41 -8.19 -15.91
N LEU A 155 6.94 -7.12 -15.27
CA LEU A 155 5.82 -6.32 -15.77
C LEU A 155 6.24 -5.44 -16.95
N GLU A 156 7.41 -4.79 -16.86
CA GLU A 156 7.95 -3.92 -17.91
C GLU A 156 8.21 -4.69 -19.22
N GLU A 157 8.74 -5.91 -19.13
CA GLU A 157 8.97 -6.82 -20.28
C GLU A 157 7.66 -7.23 -20.96
N MET A 158 6.55 -7.22 -20.23
CA MET A 158 5.19 -7.43 -20.76
C MET A 158 4.52 -6.13 -21.23
N GLY A 159 5.25 -5.01 -21.27
CA GLY A 159 4.75 -3.70 -21.69
C GLY A 159 3.87 -2.98 -20.66
N PHE A 160 3.84 -3.44 -19.41
CA PHE A 160 3.00 -2.87 -18.36
C PHE A 160 3.77 -1.87 -17.49
N ASN A 161 3.27 -0.64 -17.41
CA ASN A 161 3.94 0.47 -16.72
C ASN A 161 3.06 1.19 -15.68
N LYS A 162 1.82 0.74 -15.44
CA LYS A 162 0.92 1.31 -14.42
C LYS A 162 1.25 0.71 -13.05
N ILE A 163 2.46 1.02 -12.58
CA ILE A 163 3.05 0.40 -11.39
C ILE A 163 3.18 1.44 -10.27
N LYS A 164 2.90 1.02 -9.03
CA LYS A 164 3.36 1.71 -7.81
C LYS A 164 4.17 0.75 -6.95
N VAL A 165 5.02 1.26 -6.07
CA VAL A 165 6.00 0.42 -5.36
C VAL A 165 5.96 0.67 -3.85
N SER A 166 6.18 -0.38 -3.07
CA SER A 166 6.47 -0.26 -1.63
C SER A 166 7.62 -1.15 -1.23
N LEU A 167 8.50 -0.61 -0.40
CA LEU A 167 9.64 -1.29 0.22
C LEU A 167 9.45 -1.16 1.74
N LYS A 168 9.17 -2.24 2.47
CA LYS A 168 8.83 -2.12 3.90
C LYS A 168 9.67 -3.03 4.77
N SER A 169 10.19 -2.49 5.86
CA SER A 169 10.79 -3.22 6.97
C SER A 169 10.26 -2.67 8.31
N HIS A 170 10.54 -3.35 9.40
CA HIS A 170 10.40 -2.81 10.75
C HIS A 170 11.61 -1.91 11.11
N ASP A 171 12.75 -2.11 10.44
CA ASP A 171 13.95 -1.29 10.56
C ASP A 171 13.78 0.02 9.77
N ILE A 172 13.81 1.15 10.48
CA ILE A 172 13.60 2.49 9.92
C ILE A 172 14.77 2.89 9.00
N PRO A 173 16.05 2.91 9.45
CA PRO A 173 17.19 3.20 8.58
C PRO A 173 17.17 2.39 7.28
N LEU A 174 16.99 1.06 7.36
CA LEU A 174 16.93 0.21 6.18
C LEU A 174 15.79 0.62 5.24
N THR A 175 14.60 0.89 5.79
CA THR A 175 13.44 1.30 4.99
C THR A 175 13.72 2.62 4.27
N VAL A 176 14.21 3.63 4.99
CA VAL A 176 14.51 4.95 4.45
C VAL A 176 15.54 4.87 3.32
N GLU A 177 16.67 4.20 3.55
CA GLU A 177 17.69 4.03 2.52
C GLU A 177 17.17 3.26 1.31
N SER A 178 16.30 2.26 1.51
CA SER A 178 15.68 1.53 0.39
C SER A 178 14.81 2.45 -0.48
N TYR A 179 14.02 3.34 0.12
CA TYR A 179 13.21 4.30 -0.65
C TYR A 179 14.08 5.34 -1.36
N ARG A 180 15.15 5.85 -0.72
CA ARG A 180 16.12 6.77 -1.34
C ARG A 180 16.76 6.13 -2.57
N LEU A 181 17.29 4.92 -2.40
CA LEU A 181 17.93 4.16 -3.48
C LEU A 181 16.95 3.83 -4.60
N PHE A 182 15.72 3.42 -4.29
CA PHE A 182 14.73 3.13 -5.33
C PHE A 182 14.35 4.39 -6.11
N ALA A 183 14.14 5.52 -5.42
CA ALA A 183 13.75 6.78 -6.04
C ALA A 183 14.85 7.38 -6.94
N SER A 184 16.13 6.98 -6.77
CA SER A 184 17.22 7.39 -7.65
C SER A 184 17.28 6.61 -8.97
N VAL A 185 16.64 5.43 -9.04
CA VAL A 185 16.70 4.54 -10.22
C VAL A 185 15.37 4.37 -10.95
N ARG A 186 14.24 4.71 -10.33
CA ARG A 186 12.88 4.59 -10.89
C ARG A 186 11.96 5.72 -10.42
N ASP A 187 10.98 6.05 -11.26
CA ASP A 187 10.05 7.17 -11.09
C ASP A 187 8.60 6.74 -10.77
N TYR A 188 8.40 5.49 -10.35
CA TYR A 188 7.07 4.99 -9.95
C TYR A 188 6.59 5.60 -8.62
N PRO A 189 5.28 5.82 -8.45
CA PRO A 189 4.72 6.25 -7.17
C PRO A 189 5.05 5.32 -6.01
N LEU A 190 5.29 5.90 -4.84
CA LEU A 190 5.75 5.23 -3.64
C LEU A 190 4.62 5.13 -2.61
N HIS A 191 4.27 3.89 -2.27
CA HIS A 191 3.39 3.56 -1.16
C HIS A 191 4.20 3.31 0.10
N ALA A 192 4.39 4.36 0.91
CA ALA A 192 5.21 4.32 2.10
C ALA A 192 4.47 3.73 3.31
N GLY A 193 5.24 3.13 4.22
CA GLY A 193 4.74 2.61 5.49
C GLY A 193 5.80 1.75 6.16
N ILE A 194 5.78 1.72 7.49
CA ILE A 194 6.58 0.80 8.28
C ILE A 194 5.73 -0.46 8.52
N THR A 195 6.31 -1.64 8.28
CA THR A 195 5.64 -2.91 8.59
C THR A 195 5.97 -3.35 10.01
N GLU A 196 5.10 -4.17 10.62
CA GLU A 196 5.32 -4.70 11.97
C GLU A 196 5.67 -3.59 12.98
N ALA A 197 4.95 -2.46 12.92
CA ALA A 197 5.30 -1.29 13.71
C ALA A 197 5.14 -1.55 15.22
N GLY A 198 4.23 -2.44 15.60
CA GLY A 198 3.95 -2.83 16.98
C GLY A 198 2.55 -2.39 17.44
N PHE A 199 2.32 -2.51 18.74
CA PHE A 199 1.03 -2.20 19.37
C PHE A 199 1.03 -0.79 19.97
N GLY A 200 -0.12 -0.13 19.96
CA GLY A 200 -0.37 1.14 20.65
C GLY A 200 0.68 2.22 20.35
N SER A 201 1.18 2.87 21.40
CA SER A 201 2.13 3.98 21.29
C SER A 201 3.44 3.61 20.60
N SER A 202 3.97 2.40 20.83
CA SER A 202 5.21 1.94 20.18
C SER A 202 5.08 1.88 18.66
N GLY A 203 3.93 1.39 18.16
CA GLY A 203 3.63 1.33 16.74
C GLY A 203 3.43 2.70 16.12
N LEU A 204 2.80 3.62 16.86
CA LEU A 204 2.64 5.02 16.44
C LEU A 204 3.98 5.73 16.34
N ILE A 205 4.83 5.64 17.37
CA ILE A 205 6.15 6.27 17.40
C ILE A 205 7.02 5.74 16.26
N ARG A 206 7.09 4.42 16.08
CA ARG A 206 7.90 3.83 15.00
C ARG A 206 7.39 4.23 13.62
N SER A 207 6.08 4.20 13.41
CA SER A 207 5.48 4.63 12.14
C SER A 207 5.73 6.10 11.86
N ALA A 208 5.54 6.98 12.85
CA ALA A 208 5.76 8.42 12.72
C ALA A 208 7.24 8.75 12.47
N ALA A 209 8.17 8.08 13.16
CA ALA A 209 9.60 8.27 12.98
C ALA A 209 10.05 7.91 11.56
N GLY A 210 9.62 6.76 11.03
CA GLY A 210 10.00 6.34 9.69
C GLY A 210 9.28 7.11 8.58
N LEU A 211 7.95 7.23 8.67
CA LEU A 211 7.17 7.96 7.68
C LEU A 211 7.48 9.46 7.69
N GLY A 212 7.81 10.06 8.83
CA GLY A 212 8.19 11.46 8.92
C GLY A 212 9.41 11.78 8.05
N ILE A 213 10.44 10.93 8.09
CA ILE A 213 11.63 11.06 7.24
C ILE A 213 11.24 10.92 5.76
N LEU A 214 10.52 9.85 5.41
CA LEU A 214 10.11 9.59 4.03
C LEU A 214 9.25 10.72 3.45
N LEU A 215 8.30 11.25 4.24
CA LEU A 215 7.42 12.33 3.82
C LEU A 215 8.19 13.64 3.65
N ASN A 216 9.06 13.99 4.60
CA ASN A 216 9.85 15.23 4.54
C ASN A 216 10.83 15.25 3.35
N GLU A 217 11.30 14.09 2.90
CA GLU A 217 12.14 13.95 1.72
C GLU A 217 11.36 13.80 0.41
N GLY A 218 10.03 13.86 0.48
CA GLY A 218 9.18 13.68 -0.69
C GLY A 218 9.27 12.26 -1.27
N LEU A 219 9.53 11.24 -0.45
CA LEU A 219 9.65 9.81 -0.80
C LEU A 219 8.36 9.00 -0.58
N ALA A 220 7.22 9.67 -0.49
CA ALA A 220 5.91 9.04 -0.40
C ALA A 220 4.91 9.78 -1.27
N ASP A 221 4.06 9.05 -1.98
CA ASP A 221 2.91 9.59 -2.71
C ASP A 221 1.59 9.07 -2.11
N THR A 222 1.67 7.98 -1.35
CA THR A 222 0.59 7.45 -0.55
C THR A 222 1.16 6.75 0.68
N ILE A 223 0.44 6.78 1.80
CA ILE A 223 0.89 6.20 3.06
C ILE A 223 -0.11 5.20 3.62
N ARG A 224 0.40 4.24 4.39
CA ARG A 224 -0.35 3.46 5.36
C ARG A 224 0.47 3.32 6.64
N ILE A 225 -0.14 3.66 7.78
CA ILE A 225 0.36 3.29 9.10
C ILE A 225 -0.12 1.86 9.39
N SER A 226 0.77 0.96 9.85
CA SER A 226 0.41 -0.44 10.08
C SER A 226 0.43 -0.72 11.59
N LEU A 227 -0.75 -0.70 12.23
CA LEU A 227 -0.90 -0.96 13.65
C LEU A 227 -1.56 -2.32 13.88
N THR A 228 -1.22 -2.96 14.99
CA THR A 228 -2.02 -4.08 15.49
C THR A 228 -3.26 -3.52 16.18
N GLY A 229 -4.45 -3.76 15.63
CA GLY A 229 -5.71 -3.33 16.23
C GLY A 229 -6.74 -2.90 15.19
N ASP A 230 -7.56 -1.91 15.55
CA ASP A 230 -8.59 -1.34 14.68
C ASP A 230 -7.98 -0.53 13.53
N PRO A 231 -8.26 -0.88 12.26
CA PRO A 231 -7.77 -0.14 11.08
C PRO A 231 -8.18 1.33 11.02
N VAL A 232 -9.22 1.73 11.75
CA VAL A 232 -9.63 3.14 11.87
C VAL A 232 -8.56 3.98 12.57
N GLU A 233 -7.86 3.42 13.56
CA GLU A 233 -6.79 4.11 14.27
C GLU A 233 -5.57 4.35 13.36
N GLU A 234 -5.31 3.46 12.39
CA GLU A 234 -4.30 3.67 11.36
C GLU A 234 -4.58 4.94 10.55
N VAL A 235 -5.84 5.17 10.17
CA VAL A 235 -6.27 6.33 9.37
C VAL A 235 -6.15 7.62 10.19
N LYS A 236 -6.61 7.61 11.43
CA LYS A 236 -6.51 8.77 12.34
C LYS A 236 -5.05 9.16 12.55
N ALA A 237 -4.18 8.19 12.82
CA ALA A 237 -2.75 8.42 12.99
C ALA A 237 -2.10 8.94 11.70
N ALA A 238 -2.51 8.45 10.53
CA ALA A 238 -1.98 8.92 9.25
C ALA A 238 -2.30 10.41 9.02
N TYR A 239 -3.53 10.84 9.28
CA TYR A 239 -3.89 12.25 9.20
C TYR A 239 -3.20 13.11 10.27
N ALA A 240 -3.05 12.61 11.50
CA ALA A 240 -2.32 13.32 12.54
C ALA A 240 -0.84 13.55 12.16
N LEU A 241 -0.19 12.54 11.55
CA LEU A 241 1.18 12.68 11.04
C LEU A 241 1.26 13.69 9.90
N LEU A 242 0.35 13.61 8.93
CA LEU A 242 0.33 14.55 7.81
C LEU A 242 0.04 15.99 8.25
N ASP A 243 -0.78 16.19 9.27
CA ASP A 243 -1.06 17.51 9.85
C ASP A 243 0.16 18.06 10.60
N ALA A 244 0.86 17.20 11.37
CA ALA A 244 2.10 17.56 12.05
C ALA A 244 3.22 18.00 11.09
N LEU A 245 3.21 17.49 9.85
CA LEU A 245 4.13 17.88 8.78
C LEU A 245 3.59 19.00 7.87
N ASN A 246 2.43 19.59 8.21
CA ASN A 246 1.75 20.62 7.40
C ASN A 246 1.44 20.20 5.95
N MET A 247 1.22 18.91 5.70
CA MET A 247 0.98 18.36 4.36
C MET A 247 -0.51 18.18 4.06
N ARG A 248 -1.29 17.70 5.04
CA ARG A 248 -2.75 17.51 4.95
C ARG A 248 -3.38 17.73 6.31
N ARG A 249 -4.52 18.41 6.37
CA ARG A 249 -5.29 18.59 7.61
C ARG A 249 -6.70 18.03 7.44
N ARG A 250 -7.26 17.48 8.53
CA ARG A 250 -8.68 17.09 8.62
C ARG A 250 -9.28 17.69 9.90
N GLY A 251 -10.17 18.67 9.75
CA GLY A 251 -10.76 19.39 10.89
C GLY A 251 -9.83 20.45 11.49
N VAL A 252 -10.00 20.72 12.78
CA VAL A 252 -9.25 21.76 13.53
C VAL A 252 -8.13 21.11 14.34
N THR A 253 -6.96 21.74 14.35
CA THR A 253 -5.82 21.35 15.19
C THR A 253 -5.79 22.25 16.43
N LEU A 254 -5.92 21.65 17.61
CA LEU A 254 -5.76 22.35 18.89
C LEU A 254 -4.30 22.25 19.33
N ILE A 255 -3.66 23.40 19.55
CA ILE A 255 -2.26 23.48 19.97
C ILE A 255 -2.25 24.03 21.39
N SER A 256 -1.73 23.25 22.33
CA SER A 256 -1.60 23.62 23.74
C SER A 256 -0.15 23.56 24.19
N CYS A 257 0.25 24.49 25.06
CA CYS A 257 1.46 24.34 25.88
C CYS A 257 1.31 23.07 26.75
N PRO A 258 2.38 22.30 27.00
CA PRO A 258 2.32 21.16 27.91
C PRO A 258 1.79 21.49 29.30
N THR A 259 2.02 22.73 29.77
CA THR A 259 1.97 23.27 31.14
C THR A 259 3.36 23.38 31.77
N CYS A 260 3.52 24.40 32.63
CA CYS A 260 4.69 24.60 33.48
C CYS A 260 4.25 25.29 34.77
N GLY A 261 5.17 25.57 35.70
CA GLY A 261 4.84 26.25 36.98
C GLY A 261 4.47 27.73 36.88
N ARG A 262 4.10 28.22 35.69
CA ARG A 262 3.56 29.56 35.42
C ARG A 262 2.10 29.42 35.07
#